data_AF-A0A382X3I7-F1
#
_entry.id   AF-A0A382X3I7-F1
#
_cell.length_a   1.000
_cell.length_b   1.000
_cell.length_c   1.000
_cell.angle_alpha   90.00
_cell.angle_beta   90.00
_cell.angle_gamma   90.00
#
_symmetry.space_group_name_H-M   'P 1'
#
loop_
_entity.id
_entity.type
_entity.pdbx_description
1 polymer ?
#
loop_
_entity_poly.entity_id
_entity_poly.type
_entity_poly.pdbx_seq_one_letter_code
_entity_poly.pdbx_strand_id
1 'polypeptide(L)'
;RADMYETHLRAVRQLVHVYEYNFQAWEEQVWNDVELDLDLVAAELNGDLWSLDLLNTWERLTGQRFRGDRYEVVLTATPAGTGITSLGYHRSLLSTDMDRERMLGLIVNEVGTHLLVDLFRDMSNRDLVEGEHDWMTYAAFAGLTAYYTRQILPEFETEIENDVEIFVGIYRQLADEEPRAGARRLMQRALAEHRDGRW
;
A
#
# COMPACT_ATOMS: atom_id res chain seq x y z
N ARG A 1 16.81 23.62 -38.27
CA ARG A 1 16.31 24.08 -36.94
C ARG A 1 14.81 24.40 -37.00
N ALA A 2 14.30 25.18 -37.95
CA ALA A 2 12.87 25.49 -38.08
C ALA A 2 11.97 24.24 -38.28
N ASP A 3 12.33 23.31 -39.17
CA ASP A 3 11.56 22.06 -39.39
C ASP A 3 11.42 21.17 -38.15
N MET A 4 12.46 21.17 -37.30
CA MET A 4 12.46 20.42 -36.04
C MET A 4 11.46 21.05 -35.05
N TYR A 5 11.38 22.38 -34.98
CA TYR A 5 10.41 23.09 -34.14
C TYR A 5 8.97 22.89 -34.62
N GLU A 6 8.71 22.93 -35.93
CA GLU A 6 7.37 22.66 -36.48
C GLU A 6 6.92 21.22 -36.22
N THR A 7 7.84 20.26 -36.32
CA THR A 7 7.56 18.85 -36.01
C THR A 7 7.21 18.66 -34.53
N HIS A 8 7.96 19.28 -33.61
CA HIS A 8 7.67 19.22 -32.18
C HIS A 8 6.35 19.91 -31.83
N LEU A 9 6.06 21.08 -32.41
CA LEU A 9 4.78 21.78 -32.22
C LEU A 9 3.58 20.97 -32.74
N ARG A 10 3.74 20.26 -33.86
CA ARG A 10 2.69 19.35 -34.36
C ARG A 10 2.49 18.17 -33.44
N ALA A 11 3.57 17.54 -32.96
CA ALA A 11 3.49 16.42 -32.01
C ALA A 11 2.85 16.85 -30.68
N VAL A 12 3.22 18.01 -30.14
CA VAL A 12 2.61 18.57 -28.92
C VAL A 12 1.12 18.86 -29.14
N ARG A 13 0.74 19.47 -30.27
CA ARG A 13 -0.69 19.72 -30.58
C ARG A 13 -1.49 18.43 -30.76
N GLN A 14 -0.91 17.42 -31.40
CA GLN A 14 -1.55 16.10 -31.52
C GLN A 14 -1.71 15.42 -30.16
N LEU A 15 -0.70 15.50 -29.29
CA LEU A 15 -0.79 14.99 -27.92
C LEU A 15 -1.86 15.73 -27.11
N VAL A 16 -1.87 17.07 -27.13
CA VAL A 16 -2.91 17.87 -26.46
C VAL A 16 -4.29 17.49 -26.97
N HIS A 17 -4.47 17.34 -28.29
CA HIS A 17 -5.76 16.95 -28.86
C HIS A 17 -6.20 15.53 -28.45
N VAL A 18 -5.25 14.59 -28.36
CA VAL A 18 -5.52 13.24 -27.82
C VAL A 18 -5.97 13.34 -26.36
N TYR A 19 -5.31 14.13 -25.51
CA TYR A 19 -5.69 14.25 -24.10
C TYR A 19 -7.02 14.98 -23.88
N GLU A 20 -7.25 16.11 -24.54
CA GLU A 20 -8.48 16.91 -24.37
C GLU A 20 -9.71 16.17 -24.90
N TYR A 21 -9.62 15.61 -26.11
CA TYR A 21 -10.74 14.88 -26.71
C TYR A 21 -11.01 13.56 -25.97
N ASN A 22 -9.96 12.85 -25.54
CA ASN A 22 -10.16 11.65 -24.73
C ASN A 22 -10.74 11.98 -23.36
N PHE A 23 -10.41 13.12 -22.75
CA PHE A 23 -11.01 13.52 -21.48
C PHE A 23 -12.50 13.81 -21.63
N GLN A 24 -12.90 14.62 -22.61
CA GLN A 24 -14.32 14.91 -22.89
C GLN A 24 -15.09 13.65 -23.25
N ALA A 25 -14.55 12.82 -24.15
CA ALA A 25 -15.18 11.56 -24.52
C ALA A 25 -15.26 10.59 -23.33
N TRP A 26 -14.27 10.57 -22.44
CA TRP A 26 -14.30 9.76 -21.22
C TRP A 26 -15.39 10.25 -20.27
N GLU A 27 -15.49 11.56 -20.03
CA GLU A 27 -16.54 12.15 -19.19
C GLU A 27 -17.95 11.87 -19.74
N GLU A 28 -18.14 12.03 -21.06
CA GLU A 28 -19.45 11.85 -21.68
C GLU A 28 -19.85 10.38 -21.86
N GLN A 29 -18.91 9.50 -22.19
CA GLN A 29 -19.20 8.13 -22.68
C GLN A 29 -18.79 7.03 -21.70
N VAL A 30 -17.94 7.31 -20.71
CA VAL A 30 -17.42 6.29 -19.78
C VAL A 30 -17.78 6.64 -18.35
N TRP A 31 -17.57 7.89 -17.91
CA TRP A 31 -17.81 8.30 -16.54
C TRP A 31 -19.27 8.08 -16.12
N ASN A 32 -20.23 8.50 -16.93
CA ASN A 32 -21.65 8.33 -16.63
C ASN A 32 -22.07 6.87 -16.43
N ASP A 33 -21.38 5.93 -17.08
CA ASP A 33 -21.66 4.50 -16.95
C ASP A 33 -20.99 3.88 -15.72
N VAL A 34 -19.84 4.43 -15.32
CA VAL A 34 -18.97 3.85 -14.29
C VAL A 34 -19.15 4.50 -12.92
N GLU A 35 -19.58 5.78 -12.87
CA GLU A 35 -19.71 6.56 -11.63
C GLU A 35 -20.61 5.85 -10.61
N LEU A 36 -21.78 5.37 -11.04
CA LEU A 36 -22.72 4.69 -10.15
C LEU A 36 -22.10 3.42 -9.53
N ASP A 37 -21.38 2.63 -10.32
CA ASP A 37 -20.74 1.41 -9.82
C ASP A 37 -19.63 1.74 -8.82
N LEU A 38 -18.82 2.76 -9.10
CA LEU A 38 -17.79 3.23 -8.17
C LEU A 38 -18.39 3.80 -6.88
N ASP A 39 -19.50 4.53 -6.96
CA ASP A 39 -20.22 5.08 -5.80
C ASP A 39 -20.79 3.97 -4.91
N LEU A 40 -21.35 2.91 -5.52
CA LEU A 40 -21.84 1.75 -4.78
C LEU A 40 -20.70 1.02 -4.06
N VAL A 41 -19.58 0.76 -4.76
CA VAL A 41 -18.40 0.15 -4.14
C VAL A 41 -17.84 1.05 -3.02
N ALA A 42 -17.77 2.36 -3.24
CA ALA A 42 -17.31 3.30 -2.23
C ALA A 42 -18.21 3.28 -0.98
N ALA A 43 -19.53 3.24 -1.15
CA ALA A 43 -20.47 3.18 -0.03
C ALA A 43 -20.31 1.89 0.78
N GLU A 44 -20.15 0.75 0.11
CA GLU A 44 -19.93 -0.55 0.77
C GLU A 44 -18.61 -0.60 1.53
N LEU A 45 -17.51 -0.15 0.91
CA LEU A 45 -16.19 -0.11 1.54
C LEU A 45 -16.14 0.87 2.71
N ASN A 46 -16.75 2.06 2.57
CA ASN A 46 -16.84 3.03 3.65
C ASN A 46 -17.61 2.47 4.85
N GLY A 47 -18.67 1.69 4.61
CA GLY A 47 -19.41 1.00 5.67
C GLY A 47 -18.51 0.08 6.50
N ASP A 48 -17.69 -0.75 5.84
CA ASP A 48 -16.75 -1.65 6.52
C ASP A 48 -15.65 -0.89 7.25
N LEU A 49 -14.99 0.04 6.56
CA LEU A 49 -13.85 0.79 7.07
C LEU A 49 -14.21 1.70 8.25
N TRP A 50 -15.42 2.27 8.23
CA TRP A 50 -15.93 3.06 9.35
C TRP A 50 -15.99 2.23 10.65
N SER A 51 -16.36 0.96 10.57
CA SER A 51 -16.44 0.07 11.73
C SER A 51 -15.08 -0.35 12.28
N LEU A 52 -14.04 -0.36 11.44
CA LEU A 52 -12.70 -0.81 11.80
C LEU A 52 -11.87 0.26 12.54
N ASP A 53 -12.26 1.53 12.42
CA ASP A 53 -11.48 2.67 12.92
C ASP A 53 -9.99 2.54 12.53
N LEU A 54 -9.77 2.31 11.22
CA LEU A 54 -8.57 1.64 10.70
C LEU A 54 -7.25 2.32 11.11
N LEU A 55 -7.15 3.65 10.98
CA LEU A 55 -5.93 4.38 11.35
C LEU A 55 -5.64 4.25 12.85
N ASN A 56 -6.64 4.47 13.71
CA ASN A 56 -6.47 4.35 15.15
C ASN A 56 -6.10 2.92 15.56
N THR A 57 -6.69 1.92 14.89
CA THR A 57 -6.34 0.51 15.10
C THR A 57 -4.87 0.25 14.74
N TRP A 58 -4.40 0.71 13.59
CA TRP A 58 -2.99 0.60 13.20
C TRP A 58 -2.05 1.33 14.17
N GLU A 59 -2.35 2.56 14.55
CA GLU A 59 -1.52 3.33 15.49
C GLU A 59 -1.43 2.65 16.86
N ARG A 60 -2.54 2.07 17.35
CA ARG A 60 -2.58 1.32 18.60
C ARG A 60 -1.74 0.05 18.54
N LEU A 61 -1.84 -0.72 17.45
CA LEU A 61 -1.11 -1.98 17.29
C LEU A 61 0.40 -1.77 17.11
N THR A 62 0.79 -0.73 16.38
CA THR A 62 2.19 -0.51 15.98
C THR A 62 2.94 0.45 16.90
N GLY A 63 2.21 1.32 17.62
CA GLY A 63 2.77 2.47 18.32
C GLY A 63 3.33 3.56 17.40
N GLN A 64 3.11 3.47 16.07
CA GLN A 64 3.45 4.53 15.13
C GLN A 64 2.29 5.52 14.99
N ARG A 65 2.57 6.69 14.41
CA ARG A 65 1.56 7.72 14.13
C ARG A 65 1.50 8.01 12.64
N PHE A 66 0.29 8.07 12.12
CA PHE A 66 0.04 8.53 10.77
C PHE A 66 0.28 10.04 10.69
N ARG A 67 0.98 10.50 9.66
CA ARG A 67 1.36 11.92 9.52
C ARG A 67 0.35 12.77 8.74
N GLY A 68 -0.65 12.15 8.13
CA GLY A 68 -1.71 12.84 7.39
C GLY A 68 -2.96 13.05 8.22
N ASP A 69 -3.82 13.97 7.79
CA ASP A 69 -5.11 14.20 8.45
C ASP A 69 -6.14 13.10 8.12
N ARG A 70 -6.02 12.52 6.92
CA ARG A 70 -6.86 11.41 6.43
C ARG A 70 -6.10 10.57 5.42
N TYR A 71 -6.55 9.34 5.24
CA TYR A 71 -6.11 8.48 4.15
C TYR A 71 -7.20 8.40 3.09
N GLU A 72 -6.83 8.56 1.81
CA GLU A 72 -7.76 8.57 0.69
C GLU A 72 -7.53 7.35 -0.21
N VAL A 73 -8.62 6.64 -0.52
CA VAL A 73 -8.59 5.58 -1.54
C VAL A 73 -9.40 6.07 -2.73
N VAL A 74 -8.73 6.27 -3.86
CA VAL A 74 -9.35 6.62 -5.13
C VAL A 74 -9.72 5.33 -5.84
N LEU A 75 -10.96 5.20 -6.28
CA LEU A 75 -11.40 4.00 -7.00
C LEU A 75 -11.21 4.15 -8.52
N THR A 76 -10.95 3.05 -9.19
CA THR A 76 -10.92 2.96 -10.65
C THR A 76 -11.58 1.67 -11.11
N ALA A 77 -12.35 1.75 -12.19
CA ALA A 77 -12.91 0.56 -12.85
C ALA A 77 -11.90 -0.13 -13.80
N THR A 78 -10.74 0.48 -14.02
CA THR A 78 -9.69 -0.12 -14.85
C THR A 78 -8.86 -1.09 -14.03
N PRO A 79 -8.65 -2.33 -14.50
CA PRO A 79 -7.76 -3.29 -13.85
C PRO A 79 -6.39 -2.68 -13.56
N ALA A 80 -5.97 -2.74 -12.29
CA ALA A 80 -4.61 -2.40 -11.88
C ALA A 80 -3.81 -3.68 -11.64
N GLY A 81 -2.58 -3.76 -12.17
CA GLY A 81 -1.78 -4.99 -12.10
C GLY A 81 -1.55 -5.53 -10.68
N THR A 82 -1.52 -4.67 -9.66
CA THR A 82 -1.40 -5.04 -8.24
C THR A 82 -2.69 -4.86 -7.44
N GLY A 83 -3.80 -4.53 -8.10
CA GLY A 83 -5.09 -4.21 -7.47
C GLY A 83 -5.13 -2.86 -6.74
N ILE A 84 -4.08 -2.51 -5.98
CA ILE A 84 -3.90 -1.21 -5.32
C ILE A 84 -2.52 -0.61 -5.64
N THR A 85 -2.43 0.70 -5.75
CA THR A 85 -1.19 1.43 -6.06
C THR A 85 -1.10 2.72 -5.28
N SER A 86 0.02 2.95 -4.60
CA SER A 86 0.30 4.21 -3.93
C SER A 86 0.39 5.38 -4.92
N LEU A 87 -0.36 6.45 -4.65
CA LEU A 87 -0.26 7.75 -5.33
C LEU A 87 0.51 8.79 -4.49
N GLY A 88 0.76 8.46 -3.22
CA GLY A 88 1.42 9.31 -2.24
C GLY A 88 1.17 8.79 -0.83
N TYR A 89 1.84 9.39 0.17
CA TYR A 89 1.81 8.90 1.55
C TYR A 89 0.40 8.67 2.14
N HIS A 90 -0.57 9.48 1.73
CA HIS A 90 -1.94 9.46 2.26
C HIS A 90 -2.98 9.10 1.19
N ARG A 91 -2.55 8.56 0.04
CA ARG A 91 -3.45 8.29 -1.07
C ARG A 91 -3.03 7.07 -1.87
N SER A 92 -3.98 6.18 -2.15
CA SER A 92 -3.80 5.08 -3.10
C SER A 92 -4.93 5.02 -4.12
N LEU A 93 -4.64 4.43 -5.27
CA LEU A 93 -5.59 4.05 -6.31
C LEU A 93 -5.94 2.57 -6.14
N LEU A 94 -7.23 2.22 -6.08
CA LEU A 94 -7.72 0.86 -5.95
C LEU A 94 -8.61 0.50 -7.14
N SER A 95 -8.32 -0.63 -7.77
CA SER A 95 -9.15 -1.23 -8.81
C SER A 95 -10.37 -1.93 -8.21
N THR A 96 -11.54 -1.74 -8.82
CA THR A 96 -12.81 -2.32 -8.35
C THR A 96 -13.20 -3.60 -9.08
N ASP A 97 -12.28 -4.20 -9.84
CA ASP A 97 -12.46 -5.45 -10.58
C ASP A 97 -12.22 -6.72 -9.71
N MET A 98 -12.11 -6.54 -8.40
CA MET A 98 -11.87 -7.60 -7.41
C MET A 98 -13.07 -7.77 -6.49
N ASP A 99 -13.14 -8.90 -5.80
CA ASP A 99 -14.14 -9.07 -4.74
C ASP A 99 -13.90 -8.12 -3.56
N ARG A 100 -14.98 -7.88 -2.80
CA ARG A 100 -15.00 -6.93 -1.69
C ARG A 100 -13.98 -7.27 -0.60
N GLU A 101 -13.80 -8.55 -0.27
CA GLU A 101 -12.89 -8.99 0.78
C GLU A 101 -11.44 -8.71 0.38
N ARG A 102 -11.10 -8.98 -0.88
CA ARG A 102 -9.80 -8.65 -1.47
C ARG A 102 -9.55 -7.15 -1.46
N MET A 103 -10.51 -6.35 -1.92
CA MET A 103 -10.41 -4.88 -1.90
C MET A 103 -10.15 -4.34 -0.50
N LEU A 104 -10.95 -4.80 0.49
CA LEU A 104 -10.82 -4.37 1.88
C LEU A 104 -9.43 -4.73 2.45
N GLY A 105 -8.97 -5.94 2.22
CA GLY A 105 -7.65 -6.38 2.68
C GLY A 105 -6.50 -5.60 2.05
N LEU A 106 -6.59 -5.28 0.75
CA LEU A 106 -5.61 -4.42 0.08
C LEU A 106 -5.56 -3.03 0.71
N ILE A 107 -6.71 -2.42 1.02
CA ILE A 107 -6.76 -1.11 1.71
C ILE A 107 -6.08 -1.20 3.07
N VAL A 108 -6.42 -2.21 3.89
CA VAL A 108 -5.84 -2.36 5.23
C VAL A 108 -4.33 -2.52 5.17
N ASN A 109 -3.83 -3.35 4.26
CA ASN A 109 -2.40 -3.59 4.07
C ASN A 109 -1.65 -2.36 3.57
N GLU A 110 -2.22 -1.63 2.62
CA GLU A 110 -1.64 -0.43 2.03
C GLU A 110 -1.55 0.72 3.06
N VAL A 111 -2.60 0.92 3.86
CA VAL A 111 -2.58 1.89 4.97
C VAL A 111 -1.47 1.55 5.96
N GLY A 112 -1.31 0.26 6.30
CA GLY A 112 -0.21 -0.23 7.14
C GLY A 112 1.17 0.06 6.55
N THR A 113 1.34 -0.22 5.25
CA THR A 113 2.58 0.04 4.50
C THR A 113 2.97 1.51 4.60
N HIS A 114 2.05 2.44 4.38
CA HIS A 114 2.33 3.88 4.48
C HIS A 114 2.57 4.34 5.92
N LEU A 115 1.83 3.81 6.89
CA LEU A 115 2.05 4.13 8.30
C LEU A 115 3.42 3.66 8.80
N LEU A 116 3.92 2.54 8.29
CA LEU A 116 5.21 1.96 8.65
C LEU A 116 6.38 2.40 7.75
N VAL A 117 6.14 3.19 6.70
CA VAL A 117 7.17 3.51 5.68
C VAL A 117 8.39 4.25 6.25
N ASP A 118 8.21 5.10 7.26
CA ASP A 118 9.32 5.80 7.91
C ASP A 118 10.17 4.84 8.75
N LEU A 119 9.54 3.83 9.37
CA LEU A 119 10.26 2.77 10.07
C LEU A 119 11.12 1.98 9.08
N PHE A 120 10.57 1.61 7.93
CA PHE A 120 11.33 0.95 6.87
C PHE A 120 12.52 1.79 6.40
N ARG A 121 12.30 3.07 6.09
CA ARG A 121 13.36 4.00 5.67
C ARG A 121 14.47 4.13 6.71
N ASP A 122 14.11 4.23 7.99
CA ASP A 122 15.08 4.30 9.08
C ASP A 122 15.96 3.03 9.15
N MET A 123 15.39 1.85 8.93
CA MET A 123 16.13 0.58 8.98
C MET A 123 16.96 0.37 7.72
N SER A 124 16.37 0.56 6.53
CA SER A 124 17.06 0.41 5.24
C SER A 124 18.27 1.34 5.14
N ASN A 125 18.15 2.59 5.60
CA ASN A 125 19.30 3.52 5.65
C ASN A 125 20.43 3.03 6.58
N ARG A 126 20.12 2.35 7.69
CA ARG A 126 21.15 1.78 8.58
C ARG A 126 21.83 0.60 7.92
N ASP A 127 21.06 -0.30 7.34
CA ASP A 127 21.55 -1.51 6.68
C ASP A 127 22.42 -1.19 5.45
N LEU A 128 22.04 -0.17 4.67
CA LEU A 128 22.85 0.35 3.56
C LEU A 128 24.20 0.90 4.03
N VAL A 129 24.24 1.58 5.17
CA VAL A 129 25.49 2.08 5.77
C VAL A 129 26.38 0.92 6.25
N GLU A 130 25.76 -0.17 6.70
CA GLU A 130 26.44 -1.40 7.16
C GLU A 130 26.83 -2.34 6.02
N GLY A 131 26.40 -2.05 4.78
CA GLY A 131 26.76 -2.81 3.58
C GLY A 131 25.89 -4.04 3.31
N GLU A 132 24.70 -4.11 3.91
CA GLU A 132 23.76 -5.21 3.76
C GLU A 132 22.80 -5.04 2.56
N HIS A 133 22.14 -6.14 2.18
CA HIS A 133 21.17 -6.17 1.08
C HIS A 133 19.78 -5.65 1.52
N ASP A 134 19.28 -4.63 0.81
CA ASP A 134 17.96 -3.98 1.02
C ASP A 134 16.76 -4.95 0.99
N TRP A 135 16.92 -6.10 0.33
CA TRP A 135 15.85 -7.10 0.20
C TRP A 135 15.38 -7.68 1.54
N MET A 136 16.29 -7.97 2.47
CA MET A 136 15.91 -8.55 3.77
C MET A 136 15.17 -7.54 4.63
N THR A 137 15.59 -6.27 4.59
CA THR A 137 14.91 -5.17 5.28
C THR A 137 13.52 -4.95 4.69
N TYR A 138 13.38 -5.03 3.36
CA TYR A 138 12.09 -4.99 2.70
C TYR A 138 11.21 -6.18 3.08
N ALA A 139 11.73 -7.40 3.07
CA ALA A 139 10.98 -8.60 3.45
C ALA A 139 10.50 -8.53 4.91
N ALA A 140 11.35 -8.04 5.82
CA ALA A 140 10.99 -7.79 7.21
C ALA A 140 9.89 -6.74 7.34
N PHE A 141 9.95 -5.67 6.55
CA PHE A 141 8.93 -4.62 6.54
C PHE A 141 7.59 -5.12 5.99
N ALA A 142 7.61 -5.80 4.84
CA ALA A 142 6.41 -6.40 4.25
C ALA A 142 5.80 -7.45 5.19
N GLY A 143 6.65 -8.25 5.86
CA GLY A 143 6.21 -9.28 6.80
C GLY A 143 5.60 -8.67 8.06
N LEU A 144 6.13 -7.54 8.53
CA LEU A 144 5.58 -6.82 9.68
C LEU A 144 4.21 -6.25 9.34
N THR A 145 4.08 -5.69 8.13
CA THR A 145 2.81 -5.17 7.63
C THR A 145 1.78 -6.29 7.52
N ALA A 146 2.13 -7.41 6.87
CA ALA A 146 1.26 -8.58 6.76
C ALA A 146 0.85 -9.16 8.12
N TYR A 147 1.78 -9.23 9.07
CA TYR A 147 1.52 -9.68 10.45
C TYR A 147 0.43 -8.85 11.12
N TYR A 148 0.50 -7.52 11.05
CA TYR A 148 -0.51 -6.64 11.63
C TYR A 148 -1.80 -6.62 10.80
N THR A 149 -1.73 -6.68 9.47
CA THR A 149 -2.90 -6.81 8.60
C THR A 149 -3.73 -8.02 9.01
N ARG A 150 -3.10 -9.18 9.26
CA ARG A 150 -3.76 -10.41 9.73
C ARG A 150 -4.33 -10.32 11.15
N GLN A 151 -3.91 -9.35 11.96
CA GLN A 151 -4.57 -9.08 13.25
C GLN A 151 -5.86 -8.26 13.07
N ILE A 152 -5.92 -7.42 12.04
CA ILE A 152 -7.09 -6.59 11.73
C ILE A 152 -8.10 -7.40 10.91
N LEU A 153 -7.62 -8.18 9.93
CA LEU A 153 -8.39 -9.03 9.02
C LEU A 153 -7.75 -10.42 8.96
N PRO A 154 -8.12 -11.35 9.87
CA PRO A 154 -7.52 -12.68 9.95
C PRO A 154 -7.65 -13.53 8.69
N GLU A 155 -8.73 -13.35 7.94
CA GLU A 155 -9.00 -14.11 6.71
C GLU A 155 -8.25 -13.57 5.48
N PHE A 156 -7.56 -12.43 5.62
CA PHE A 156 -6.87 -11.83 4.49
C PHE A 156 -5.45 -12.37 4.34
N GLU A 157 -5.23 -13.03 3.21
CA GLU A 157 -3.91 -13.45 2.76
C GLU A 157 -3.44 -12.56 1.60
N THR A 158 -2.35 -11.84 1.82
CA THR A 158 -1.61 -11.19 0.75
C THR A 158 -0.87 -12.25 -0.07
N GLU A 159 -0.75 -12.02 -1.38
CA GLU A 159 0.18 -12.83 -2.18
C GLU A 159 1.59 -12.42 -1.76
N ILE A 160 2.26 -13.32 -1.06
CA ILE A 160 3.48 -13.02 -0.35
C ILE A 160 4.61 -13.95 -0.84
N GLU A 161 5.81 -13.38 -0.98
CA GLU A 161 7.04 -14.14 -1.22
C GLU A 161 7.50 -14.90 0.03
N ASN A 162 8.13 -16.06 -0.12
CA ASN A 162 8.52 -16.94 1.00
C ASN A 162 9.27 -16.21 2.14
N ASP A 163 10.18 -15.30 1.80
CA ASP A 163 10.98 -14.55 2.79
C ASP A 163 10.10 -13.69 3.70
N VAL A 164 9.03 -13.12 3.16
CA VAL A 164 8.08 -12.29 3.91
C VAL A 164 7.25 -13.15 4.87
N GLU A 165 6.84 -14.36 4.47
CA GLU A 165 6.15 -15.31 5.38
C GLU A 165 7.05 -15.77 6.53
N ILE A 166 8.35 -15.98 6.26
CA ILE A 166 9.32 -16.26 7.33
C ILE A 166 9.28 -15.15 8.37
N PHE A 167 9.34 -13.88 7.93
CA PHE A 167 9.25 -12.75 8.85
C PHE A 167 7.89 -12.67 9.58
N VAL A 168 6.76 -12.99 8.94
CA VAL A 168 5.48 -13.09 9.64
C VAL A 168 5.55 -14.11 10.78
N GLY A 169 6.18 -15.27 10.53
CA GLY A 169 6.43 -16.29 11.55
C GLY A 169 7.27 -15.77 12.72
N ILE A 170 8.38 -15.08 12.42
CA ILE A 170 9.24 -14.46 13.44
C ILE A 170 8.44 -13.46 14.28
N TYR A 171 7.64 -12.58 13.66
CA TYR A 171 6.85 -11.59 14.40
C TYR A 171 5.79 -12.21 15.30
N ARG A 172 5.16 -13.32 14.89
CA ARG A 172 4.23 -14.06 15.76
C ARG A 172 4.93 -14.53 17.02
N GLN A 173 6.10 -15.15 16.90
CA GLN A 173 6.87 -15.60 18.07
C GLN A 173 7.32 -14.42 18.93
N LEU A 174 7.88 -13.37 18.33
CA LEU A 174 8.37 -12.20 19.06
C LEU A 174 7.24 -11.47 19.81
N ALA A 175 6.03 -11.44 19.26
CA ALA A 175 4.89 -10.86 19.94
C ALA A 175 4.41 -11.68 21.15
N ASP A 176 4.57 -13.00 21.12
CA ASP A 176 4.31 -13.85 22.29
C ASP A 176 5.38 -13.63 23.39
N GLU A 177 6.64 -13.43 22.99
CA GLU A 177 7.76 -13.16 23.91
C GLU A 177 7.73 -11.74 24.50
N GLU A 178 7.43 -10.74 23.68
CA GLU A 178 7.42 -9.32 24.04
C GLU A 178 6.05 -8.66 23.70
N PRO A 179 4.93 -8.98 24.39
CA PRO A 179 3.58 -8.51 24.01
C PRO A 179 3.35 -7.00 24.02
N ARG A 180 4.30 -6.24 24.59
CA ARG A 180 4.27 -4.77 24.67
C ARG A 180 5.23 -4.11 23.68
N ALA A 181 5.95 -4.89 22.87
CA ALA A 181 6.86 -4.36 21.87
C ALA A 181 6.07 -3.67 20.75
N GLY A 182 6.43 -2.42 20.45
CA GLY A 182 5.94 -1.73 19.26
C GLY A 182 6.65 -2.20 17.99
N ALA A 183 6.14 -1.77 16.83
CA ALA A 183 6.60 -2.18 15.51
C ALA A 183 8.12 -2.02 15.33
N ARG A 184 8.71 -0.91 15.82
CA ARG A 184 10.16 -0.68 15.75
C ARG A 184 10.97 -1.74 16.49
N ARG A 185 10.54 -2.13 17.70
CA ARG A 185 11.23 -3.12 18.54
C ARG A 185 11.15 -4.50 17.90
N LEU A 186 9.97 -4.85 17.40
CA LEU A 186 9.74 -6.12 16.69
C LEU A 186 10.61 -6.20 15.43
N MET A 187 10.62 -5.18 14.57
CA MET A 187 11.42 -5.18 13.34
C MET A 187 12.92 -5.31 13.61
N GLN A 188 13.45 -4.59 14.61
CA GLN A 188 14.86 -4.69 15.01
C GLN A 188 15.22 -6.10 15.51
N ARG A 189 14.36 -6.69 16.34
CA ARG A 189 14.54 -8.06 16.84
C ARG A 189 14.51 -9.06 15.70
N ALA A 190 13.54 -8.96 14.79
CA ALA A 190 13.38 -9.91 13.70
C ALA A 190 14.58 -9.90 12.75
N LEU A 191 15.07 -8.72 12.37
CA LEU A 191 16.27 -8.59 11.55
C LEU A 191 17.51 -9.19 12.25
N ALA A 192 17.66 -8.95 13.56
CA ALA A 192 18.76 -9.54 14.32
C ALA A 192 18.68 -11.08 14.40
N GLU A 193 17.49 -11.64 14.64
CA GLU A 193 17.32 -13.10 14.70
C GLU A 193 17.60 -13.80 13.37
N HIS A 194 17.17 -13.18 12.27
CA HIS A 194 17.46 -13.66 10.94
C HIS A 194 18.97 -13.62 10.65
N ARG A 195 19.67 -12.51 10.99
CA ARG A 195 21.14 -12.41 10.84
C ARG A 195 21.91 -13.45 11.68
N ASP A 196 21.41 -13.77 12.86
CA ASP A 196 21.99 -14.78 13.75
C ASP A 196 21.77 -16.22 13.26
N GLY A 197 21.04 -16.43 12.15
CA GLY A 197 20.74 -17.75 11.59
C GLY A 197 19.80 -18.58 12.46
N ARG A 198 18.96 -17.93 13.27
CA ARG A 198 17.92 -18.62 14.04
C ARG A 198 16.71 -19.00 13.19
N TRP A 199 16.65 -18.47 11.96
CA TRP A 199 15.63 -18.67 10.94
C TRP A 199 16.27 -18.71 9.56
#